data_AF-A0A9D9SBS4-F1
#
_entry.id   AF-A0A9D9SBS4-F1
#
_cell.length_a   1.000
_cell.length_b   1.000
_cell.length_c   1.000
_cell.angle_alpha   90.00
_cell.angle_beta   90.00
_cell.angle_gamma   90.00
#
_symmetry.space_group_name_H-M   'P 1'
#
loop_
_entity.id
_entity.type
_entity.pdbx_description
1 polymer ?
#
loop_
_entity_poly.entity_id
_entity_poly.type
_entity_poly.pdbx_seq_one_letter_code
_entity_poly.pdbx_strand_id
1 'polypeptide(L)'
;MRALIIGLLFSVLCLSANGQSVGEEVRYQCFCFGQEWVKGTIERVDGNNVRVRYGNMDNQVVTLPANSPKLRMGNAARNPLETVPMDQMQKAFSNENGRFQNAVQSFAHYYDPRFLEGGSGLPGSALWQTYMAELAQLDSLCRTRYRGITDWSSPGYIREGVVDYRYGLWCEVAANRTTIEKKARVAVANTVVGMGYSIENLNFGFNEPENPLRMEVQEMLWNREKWRAAKIAELKPRYATYGITSVPADATAEVEKRAAELWKLVERGAPNRFYKQPPHRDAAVEAFVRAKFTSQYPGAQVLKIGLDYNTWVQRKSLTYVESDEIFKYYKVNYNSYKRGSVLLKIPGRPFCQMQEWVVGKGSQGLVAAGMGGSGTFMRCE
;
A
#
# COMPACT_ATOMS: atom_id res chain seq x y z
N MET A 1 45.89 -64.59 -53.89
CA MET A 1 46.63 -63.33 -53.69
C MET A 1 45.65 -62.27 -53.24
N ARG A 2 45.70 -61.87 -51.96
CA ARG A 2 44.82 -60.85 -51.38
C ARG A 2 45.58 -59.54 -51.34
N ALA A 3 45.02 -58.50 -51.97
CA ALA A 3 45.56 -57.15 -51.98
C ALA A 3 45.33 -56.49 -50.61
N LEU A 4 46.41 -55.93 -50.06
CA LEU A 4 46.47 -55.19 -48.81
C LEU A 4 46.12 -53.72 -49.12
N ILE A 5 45.01 -53.20 -48.59
CA ILE A 5 44.70 -51.76 -48.61
C ILE A 5 45.06 -51.19 -47.23
N ILE A 6 46.06 -50.32 -47.23
CA ILE A 6 46.51 -49.52 -46.08
C ILE A 6 45.59 -48.30 -46.00
N GLY A 7 44.71 -48.27 -44.99
CA GLY A 7 43.96 -47.08 -44.62
C GLY A 7 44.74 -46.26 -43.60
N LEU A 8 45.27 -45.11 -44.02
CA LEU A 8 45.79 -44.07 -43.12
C LEU A 8 44.64 -43.47 -42.31
N LEU A 9 44.58 -43.78 -41.01
CA LEU A 9 43.82 -43.01 -40.03
C LEU A 9 44.71 -41.89 -39.51
N PHE A 10 44.44 -40.66 -39.95
CA PHE A 10 45.00 -39.45 -39.35
C PHE A 10 44.33 -39.22 -37.98
N SER A 11 45.03 -39.62 -36.92
CA SER A 11 44.73 -39.22 -35.55
C SER A 11 45.05 -37.73 -35.39
N VAL A 12 44.03 -36.87 -35.42
CA VAL A 12 44.18 -35.48 -34.96
C VAL A 12 44.26 -35.53 -33.44
N LEU A 13 45.49 -35.69 -32.93
CA LEU A 13 45.87 -35.33 -31.58
C LEU A 13 45.89 -33.79 -31.50
N CYS A 14 44.74 -33.19 -31.15
CA CYS A 14 44.72 -31.81 -30.69
C CYS A 14 45.43 -31.75 -29.33
N LEU A 15 46.70 -31.32 -29.36
CA LEU A 15 47.47 -30.88 -28.21
C LEU A 15 46.71 -29.76 -27.47
N SER A 16 46.10 -30.08 -26.34
CA SER A 16 45.51 -29.11 -25.43
C SER A 16 46.63 -28.40 -24.66
N ALA A 17 47.08 -27.24 -25.14
CA ALA A 17 48.17 -26.49 -24.53
C ALA A 17 47.83 -25.89 -23.13
N ASN A 18 46.58 -25.95 -22.67
CA ASN A 18 46.14 -25.37 -21.39
C ASN A 18 45.23 -26.29 -20.53
N GLY A 19 45.18 -27.60 -20.81
CA GLY A 19 44.41 -28.55 -19.98
C GLY A 19 42.88 -28.43 -20.04
N GLN A 20 42.34 -27.71 -21.03
CA GLN A 20 40.90 -27.48 -21.23
C GLN A 20 40.41 -28.31 -22.42
N SER A 21 39.23 -28.92 -22.31
CA SER A 21 38.68 -29.79 -23.36
C SER A 21 37.27 -29.36 -23.80
N VAL A 22 36.99 -29.52 -25.10
CA VAL A 22 35.62 -29.37 -25.63
C VAL A 22 34.73 -30.42 -24.97
N GLY A 23 33.54 -30.00 -24.52
CA GLY A 23 32.61 -30.81 -23.76
C GLY A 23 32.78 -30.72 -22.23
N GLU A 24 33.82 -30.03 -21.74
CA GLU A 24 34.03 -29.85 -20.31
C GLU A 24 32.96 -28.92 -19.69
N GLU A 25 32.45 -29.31 -18.52
CA GLU A 25 31.53 -28.48 -17.74
C GLU A 25 32.27 -27.35 -17.02
N VAL A 26 31.74 -26.14 -17.13
CA VAL A 26 32.30 -24.93 -16.54
C VAL A 26 31.22 -24.10 -15.87
N ARG A 27 31.64 -23.14 -15.05
CA ARG A 27 30.79 -22.04 -14.60
C ARG A 27 31.29 -20.71 -15.11
N TYR A 28 30.38 -19.91 -15.62
CA TYR A 28 30.64 -18.56 -16.13
C TYR A 28 29.87 -17.53 -15.30
N GLN A 29 30.52 -16.42 -14.95
CA GLN A 29 29.85 -15.31 -14.27
C GLN A 29 29.10 -14.45 -15.30
N CYS A 30 27.79 -14.69 -15.43
CA CYS A 30 26.94 -14.00 -16.38
C CYS A 30 26.45 -12.65 -15.84
N PHE A 31 26.50 -11.64 -16.70
CA PHE A 31 25.88 -10.34 -16.43
C PHE A 31 24.38 -10.30 -16.74
N CYS A 32 23.80 -11.41 -17.20
CA CYS A 32 22.40 -11.50 -17.58
C CYS A 32 21.42 -11.44 -16.39
N PHE A 33 21.88 -11.70 -15.16
CA PHE A 33 21.04 -11.70 -13.95
C PHE A 33 21.74 -11.06 -12.72
N GLY A 34 22.52 -10.01 -12.91
CA GLY A 34 23.16 -9.32 -11.76
C GLY A 34 24.43 -9.99 -11.23
N GLN A 35 25.26 -10.56 -12.11
CA GLN A 35 26.56 -11.22 -11.82
C GLN A 35 26.51 -12.62 -11.21
N GLU A 36 25.54 -13.43 -11.64
CA GLU A 36 25.39 -14.82 -11.19
C GLU A 36 26.34 -15.78 -11.91
N TRP A 37 26.73 -16.86 -11.22
CA TRP A 37 27.49 -17.96 -11.80
C TRP A 37 26.56 -18.99 -12.44
N VAL A 38 26.53 -19.04 -13.77
CA VAL A 38 25.71 -19.99 -14.55
C VAL A 38 26.54 -21.17 -15.02
N LYS A 39 25.90 -22.35 -15.11
CA LYS A 39 26.51 -23.56 -15.67
C LYS A 39 26.63 -23.40 -17.20
N GLY A 40 27.73 -23.89 -17.76
CA GLY A 40 27.90 -23.99 -19.19
C GLY A 40 28.82 -25.13 -19.60
N THR A 41 28.98 -25.27 -20.91
CA THR A 41 29.83 -26.28 -21.52
C THR A 41 30.75 -25.62 -22.53
N ILE A 42 32.02 -26.02 -22.54
CA ILE A 42 32.98 -25.55 -23.56
C ILE A 42 32.61 -26.17 -24.90
N GLU A 43 32.20 -25.34 -25.85
CA GLU A 43 31.90 -25.80 -27.21
C GLU A 43 33.11 -25.73 -28.13
N ARG A 44 34.04 -24.82 -27.83
CA ARG A 44 35.20 -24.56 -28.68
C ARG A 44 36.34 -23.95 -27.88
N VAL A 45 37.57 -24.34 -28.20
CA VAL A 45 38.81 -23.76 -27.66
C VAL A 45 39.59 -23.17 -28.84
N ASP A 46 39.79 -21.85 -28.83
CA ASP A 46 40.48 -21.10 -29.88
C ASP A 46 41.69 -20.38 -29.27
N GLY A 47 42.84 -21.04 -29.28
CA GLY A 47 44.07 -20.52 -28.66
C GLY A 47 43.89 -20.31 -27.15
N ASN A 48 44.01 -19.05 -26.71
CA ASN A 48 43.82 -18.66 -25.30
C ASN A 48 42.36 -18.31 -24.94
N ASN A 49 41.40 -18.53 -25.83
CA ASN A 49 39.99 -18.28 -25.56
C ASN A 49 39.18 -19.57 -25.55
N VAL A 50 38.14 -19.60 -24.72
CA VAL A 50 37.11 -20.64 -24.70
C VAL A 50 35.75 -20.04 -25.02
N ARG A 51 34.98 -20.75 -25.84
CA ARG A 51 33.57 -20.46 -26.10
C ARG A 51 32.72 -21.36 -25.21
N VAL A 52 31.97 -20.74 -24.31
CA VAL A 52 31.10 -21.40 -23.33
C VAL A 52 29.64 -21.20 -23.72
N ARG A 53 28.90 -22.29 -23.91
CA ARG A 53 27.44 -22.26 -24.01
C ARG A 53 26.82 -22.40 -22.63
N TYR A 54 25.95 -21.47 -22.25
CA TYR A 54 25.29 -21.46 -20.94
C TYR A 54 23.75 -21.55 -21.05
N GLY A 55 23.23 -21.82 -22.25
CA GLY A 55 21.82 -22.07 -22.50
C GLY A 55 21.56 -22.60 -23.90
N ASN A 56 20.29 -22.86 -24.24
CA ASN A 56 19.90 -23.59 -25.44
C ASN A 56 19.62 -22.70 -26.66
N MET A 57 19.69 -21.37 -26.53
CA MET A 57 19.53 -20.43 -27.64
C MET A 57 20.88 -20.08 -28.29
N ASP A 58 20.86 -19.69 -29.57
CA ASP A 58 22.07 -19.37 -30.34
C ASP A 58 22.88 -18.19 -29.76
N ASN A 59 22.22 -17.28 -29.07
CA ASN A 59 22.83 -16.13 -28.41
C ASN A 59 23.30 -16.41 -26.96
N GLN A 60 23.06 -17.62 -26.43
CA GLN A 60 23.46 -18.02 -25.07
C GLN A 60 24.85 -18.66 -25.04
N VAL A 61 25.79 -17.94 -25.65
CA VAL A 61 27.19 -18.32 -25.81
C VAL A 61 28.06 -17.13 -25.44
N VAL A 62 29.22 -17.40 -24.85
CA VAL A 62 30.17 -16.35 -24.50
C VAL A 62 31.59 -16.81 -24.80
N THR A 63 32.41 -15.92 -25.35
CA THR A 63 33.84 -16.19 -25.57
C THR A 63 34.65 -15.41 -24.56
N LEU A 64 35.46 -16.11 -23.77
CA LEU A 64 36.29 -15.54 -22.70
C LEU A 64 37.73 -16.03 -22.85
N PRO A 65 38.71 -15.30 -22.29
CA PRO A 65 40.02 -15.88 -22.04
C PRO A 65 39.92 -17.14 -21.17
N ALA A 66 40.69 -18.16 -21.51
CA ALA A 66 40.81 -19.44 -20.80
C ALA A 66 41.17 -19.26 -19.32
N ASN A 67 41.90 -18.20 -18.98
CA ASN A 67 42.31 -17.81 -17.63
C ASN A 67 41.43 -16.70 -17.03
N SER A 68 40.25 -16.44 -17.60
CA SER A 68 39.37 -15.37 -17.14
C SER A 68 38.95 -15.61 -15.68
N PRO A 69 38.99 -14.59 -14.81
CA PRO A 69 38.44 -14.71 -13.45
C PRO A 69 36.92 -14.91 -13.44
N LYS A 70 36.25 -14.75 -14.60
CA LYS A 70 34.81 -15.00 -14.81
C LYS A 70 34.51 -16.43 -15.24
N LEU A 71 35.52 -17.30 -15.31
CA LEU A 71 35.40 -18.71 -15.69
C LEU A 71 35.94 -19.59 -14.56
N ARG A 72 35.16 -20.59 -14.14
CA ARG A 72 35.58 -21.62 -13.18
C ARG A 72 35.48 -23.00 -13.84
N MET A 73 36.50 -23.82 -13.65
CA MET A 73 36.66 -25.12 -14.29
C MET A 73 36.96 -26.21 -13.25
N GLY A 74 36.80 -27.49 -13.62
CA GLY A 74 37.04 -28.62 -12.73
C GLY A 74 36.26 -28.55 -11.41
N ASN A 75 36.91 -28.86 -10.28
CA ASN A 75 36.26 -28.81 -8.95
C ASN A 75 35.79 -27.41 -8.55
N ALA A 76 36.37 -26.34 -9.11
CA ALA A 76 35.93 -24.97 -8.88
C ALA A 76 34.66 -24.60 -9.70
N ALA A 77 34.32 -25.38 -10.73
CA ALA A 77 33.05 -25.27 -11.45
C ALA A 77 31.87 -25.85 -10.64
N ARG A 78 32.13 -26.55 -9.53
CA ARG A 78 31.07 -26.93 -8.59
C ARG A 78 30.77 -25.71 -7.71
N ASN A 79 29.51 -25.28 -7.65
CA ASN A 79 29.13 -24.32 -6.63
C ASN A 79 29.27 -25.00 -5.25
N PRO A 80 30.01 -24.43 -4.29
CA PRO A 80 29.95 -24.90 -2.91
C PRO A 80 28.52 -24.92 -2.36
N LEU A 81 27.62 -24.13 -2.95
CA LEU A 81 26.21 -24.03 -2.62
C LEU A 81 25.32 -25.05 -3.38
N GLU A 82 25.80 -25.74 -4.43
CA GLU A 82 25.10 -26.88 -5.06
C GLU A 82 25.31 -28.20 -4.30
N THR A 83 26.05 -28.19 -3.20
CA THR A 83 26.52 -29.41 -2.53
C THR A 83 25.47 -30.09 -1.64
N VAL A 84 24.31 -29.47 -1.44
CA VAL A 84 23.19 -30.12 -0.74
C VAL A 84 22.25 -30.69 -1.81
N PRO A 85 22.37 -31.97 -2.18
CA PRO A 85 21.38 -32.58 -3.06
C PRO A 85 20.01 -32.54 -2.37
N MET A 86 18.97 -32.22 -3.14
CA MET A 86 17.61 -32.48 -2.69
C MET A 86 17.48 -33.97 -2.42
N ASP A 87 16.85 -34.34 -1.30
CA ASP A 87 16.43 -35.72 -1.12
C ASP A 87 15.36 -36.09 -2.17
N GLN A 88 15.05 -37.38 -2.26
CA GLN A 88 14.10 -37.88 -3.26
C GLN A 88 12.71 -37.25 -3.11
N MET A 89 12.28 -36.94 -1.89
CA MET A 89 10.99 -36.34 -1.59
C MET A 89 10.97 -34.86 -2.02
N GLN A 90 12.01 -34.10 -1.67
CA GLN A 90 12.20 -32.71 -2.06
C GLN A 90 12.27 -32.56 -3.59
N LYS A 91 13.00 -33.43 -4.27
CA LYS A 91 13.09 -33.43 -5.74
C LYS A 91 11.73 -33.73 -6.38
N ALA A 92 11.02 -34.73 -5.88
CA ALA A 92 9.69 -35.07 -6.37
C ALA A 92 8.67 -33.94 -6.11
N PHE A 93 8.77 -33.26 -4.98
CA PHE A 93 7.91 -32.13 -4.65
C PHE A 93 8.20 -30.93 -5.56
N SER A 94 9.47 -30.58 -5.75
CA SER A 94 9.93 -29.51 -6.65
C SER A 94 9.36 -29.62 -8.06
N ASN A 95 9.36 -30.85 -8.62
CA ASN A 95 8.86 -31.10 -9.97
C ASN A 95 7.34 -30.92 -10.11
N GLU A 96 6.58 -31.05 -9.03
CA GLU A 96 5.10 -31.07 -9.06
C GLU A 96 4.47 -29.80 -8.45
N ASN A 97 5.24 -29.03 -7.67
CA ASN A 97 4.70 -27.94 -6.86
C ASN A 97 4.63 -26.58 -7.57
N GLY A 98 5.22 -26.44 -8.77
CA GLY A 98 5.41 -25.12 -9.40
C GLY A 98 4.12 -24.31 -9.57
N ARG A 99 2.98 -24.97 -9.76
CA ARG A 99 1.66 -24.31 -9.84
C ARG A 99 1.23 -23.61 -8.54
N PHE A 100 1.76 -24.01 -7.39
CA PHE A 100 1.40 -23.45 -6.09
C PHE A 100 2.28 -22.27 -5.67
N GLN A 101 3.35 -21.98 -6.42
CA GLN A 101 4.35 -20.99 -6.05
C GLN A 101 3.72 -19.61 -5.79
N ASN A 102 2.90 -19.13 -6.73
CA ASN A 102 2.25 -17.82 -6.62
C ASN A 102 1.33 -17.73 -5.40
N ALA A 103 0.58 -18.80 -5.11
CA ALA A 103 -0.29 -18.84 -3.93
C ALA A 103 0.52 -18.80 -2.63
N VAL A 104 1.60 -19.56 -2.53
CA VAL A 104 2.46 -19.54 -1.34
C VAL A 104 3.13 -18.17 -1.16
N GLN A 105 3.75 -17.63 -2.21
CA GLN A 105 4.38 -16.31 -2.17
C GLN A 105 3.38 -15.20 -1.78
N SER A 106 2.16 -15.25 -2.32
CA SER A 106 1.13 -14.24 -2.03
C SER A 106 0.65 -14.21 -0.58
N PHE A 107 0.78 -15.34 0.13
CA PHE A 107 0.22 -15.52 1.48
C PHE A 107 1.26 -15.74 2.58
N ALA A 108 2.53 -16.00 2.24
CA ALA A 108 3.60 -16.28 3.18
C ALA A 108 3.84 -15.16 4.20
N HIS A 109 3.78 -13.90 3.77
CA HIS A 109 3.93 -12.74 4.66
C HIS A 109 2.92 -12.74 5.82
N TYR A 110 1.70 -13.24 5.60
CA TYR A 110 0.66 -13.32 6.63
C TYR A 110 0.85 -14.50 7.60
N TYR A 111 1.66 -15.49 7.20
CA TYR A 111 2.13 -16.55 8.08
C TYR A 111 3.26 -16.03 8.97
N ASP A 112 4.31 -15.49 8.34
CA ASP A 112 5.48 -14.88 9.01
C ASP A 112 5.87 -13.57 8.28
N PRO A 113 5.82 -12.42 8.98
CA PRO A 113 6.13 -11.11 8.38
C PRO A 113 7.54 -10.97 7.81
N ARG A 114 8.47 -11.87 8.15
CA ARG A 114 9.82 -11.87 7.58
C ARG A 114 9.82 -12.09 6.07
N PHE A 115 8.78 -12.71 5.52
CA PHE A 115 8.64 -12.90 4.08
C PHE A 115 8.14 -11.60 3.46
N LEU A 116 8.95 -11.05 2.55
CA LEU A 116 8.76 -9.70 2.00
C LEU A 116 7.86 -9.69 0.78
N GLU A 117 7.73 -10.84 0.11
CA GLU A 117 6.80 -11.02 -0.99
C GLU A 117 5.37 -11.16 -0.42
N GLY A 118 4.52 -10.23 -0.85
CA GLY A 118 3.11 -10.18 -0.50
C GLY A 118 2.36 -9.44 -1.59
N GLY A 119 1.15 -9.89 -1.91
CA GLY A 119 0.40 -9.37 -3.05
C GLY A 119 -0.64 -10.35 -3.53
N SER A 120 -1.50 -10.80 -2.62
CA SER A 120 -2.71 -11.52 -3.05
C SER A 120 -3.64 -10.56 -3.80
N GLY A 121 -4.41 -11.10 -4.75
CA GLY A 121 -5.50 -10.32 -5.39
C GLY A 121 -6.50 -9.81 -4.35
N LEU A 122 -7.48 -8.98 -4.75
CA LEU A 122 -8.52 -8.54 -3.81
C LEU A 122 -9.31 -9.76 -3.27
N PRO A 123 -9.64 -9.82 -1.96
CA PRO A 123 -10.49 -10.86 -1.42
C PRO A 123 -11.79 -11.02 -2.22
N GLY A 124 -12.09 -12.24 -2.62
CA GLY A 124 -13.27 -12.55 -3.46
C GLY A 124 -13.04 -12.42 -4.97
N SER A 125 -11.89 -11.92 -5.42
CA SER A 125 -11.51 -11.99 -6.85
C SER A 125 -11.27 -13.43 -7.30
N ALA A 126 -11.36 -13.67 -8.62
CA ALA A 126 -11.05 -14.98 -9.20
C ALA A 126 -9.64 -15.45 -8.83
N LEU A 127 -8.66 -14.55 -8.84
CA LEU A 127 -7.28 -14.87 -8.46
C LEU A 127 -7.15 -15.28 -6.99
N TRP A 128 -7.85 -14.59 -6.07
CA TRP A 128 -7.89 -14.97 -4.66
C TRP A 128 -8.48 -16.37 -4.46
N GLN A 129 -9.60 -16.66 -5.13
CA GLN A 129 -10.25 -17.96 -5.05
C GLN A 129 -9.33 -19.08 -5.58
N THR A 130 -8.63 -18.83 -6.69
CA THR A 130 -7.62 -19.75 -7.24
C THR A 130 -6.51 -20.02 -6.23
N TYR A 131 -5.89 -18.99 -5.65
CA TYR A 131 -4.82 -19.17 -4.68
C TYR A 131 -5.28 -19.91 -3.42
N MET A 132 -6.51 -19.69 -2.97
CA MET A 132 -7.06 -20.43 -1.82
C MET A 132 -7.35 -21.89 -2.13
N ALA A 133 -7.83 -22.19 -3.33
CA ALA A 133 -7.98 -23.56 -3.82
C ALA A 133 -6.62 -24.26 -3.98
N GLU A 134 -5.61 -23.55 -4.47
CA GLU A 134 -4.23 -24.03 -4.60
C GLU A 134 -3.60 -24.35 -3.25
N LEU A 135 -3.74 -23.47 -2.24
CA LEU A 135 -3.27 -23.78 -0.89
C LEU A 135 -4.04 -24.96 -0.25
N ALA A 136 -5.33 -25.13 -0.54
CA ALA A 136 -6.07 -26.30 -0.08
C ALA A 136 -5.59 -27.60 -0.74
N GLN A 137 -5.32 -27.58 -2.05
CA GLN A 137 -4.73 -28.72 -2.76
C GLN A 137 -3.32 -29.04 -2.26
N LEU A 138 -2.51 -28.02 -2.01
CA LEU A 138 -1.17 -28.17 -1.47
C LEU A 138 -1.19 -28.78 -0.06
N ASP A 139 -2.11 -28.35 0.82
CA ASP A 139 -2.28 -28.95 2.16
C ASP A 139 -2.61 -30.44 2.05
N SER A 140 -3.54 -30.81 1.16
CA SER A 140 -3.85 -32.22 0.89
C SER A 140 -2.64 -33.00 0.40
N LEU A 141 -1.86 -32.43 -0.53
CA LEU A 141 -0.66 -33.05 -1.09
C LEU A 141 0.43 -33.27 -0.03
N CYS A 142 0.66 -32.27 0.83
CA CYS A 142 1.60 -32.32 1.95
C CYS A 142 1.21 -33.35 3.01
N ARG A 143 -0.09 -33.49 3.31
CA ARG A 143 -0.56 -34.47 4.31
C ARG A 143 -0.53 -35.91 3.81
N THR A 144 -0.71 -36.11 2.50
CA THR A 144 -0.85 -37.46 1.91
C THR A 144 0.46 -37.99 1.34
N ARG A 145 1.12 -37.24 0.44
CA ARG A 145 2.26 -37.73 -0.34
C ARG A 145 3.61 -37.23 0.15
N TYR A 146 3.66 -36.03 0.73
CA TYR A 146 4.90 -35.39 1.17
C TYR A 146 4.91 -35.12 2.68
N ARG A 147 4.37 -36.07 3.45
CA ARG A 147 4.29 -35.93 4.90
C ARG A 147 5.69 -35.89 5.49
N GLY A 148 6.00 -34.81 6.23
CA GLY A 148 7.31 -34.61 6.86
C GLY A 148 8.39 -34.06 5.94
N ILE A 149 8.02 -33.55 4.75
CA ILE A 149 8.96 -32.84 3.88
C ILE A 149 9.62 -31.67 4.62
N THR A 150 10.92 -31.52 4.42
CA THR A 150 11.74 -30.46 5.02
C THR A 150 12.17 -29.45 3.97
N ASP A 151 12.58 -28.27 4.42
CA ASP A 151 13.15 -27.24 3.57
C ASP A 151 14.47 -27.71 2.92
N TRP A 152 14.68 -27.35 1.66
CA TRP A 152 15.94 -27.64 1.00
C TRP A 152 17.00 -26.64 1.42
N SER A 153 17.98 -27.07 2.23
CA SER A 153 18.96 -26.21 2.91
C SER A 153 20.14 -25.74 2.05
N SER A 154 19.95 -25.52 0.75
CA SER A 154 21.02 -24.99 -0.10
C SER A 154 21.21 -23.48 0.13
N PRO A 155 22.37 -23.04 0.68
CA PRO A 155 22.56 -21.63 1.05
C PRO A 155 22.67 -20.68 -0.16
N GLY A 156 22.73 -21.22 -1.39
CA GLY A 156 22.75 -20.44 -2.63
C GLY A 156 21.38 -20.20 -3.24
N TYR A 157 20.35 -20.92 -2.79
CA TYR A 157 18.98 -20.81 -3.30
C TYR A 157 18.00 -20.29 -2.24
N ILE A 158 18.32 -20.47 -0.95
CA ILE A 158 17.56 -19.84 0.12
C ILE A 158 18.03 -18.40 0.32
N ARG A 159 17.17 -17.45 -0.01
CA ARG A 159 17.35 -16.02 0.32
C ARG A 159 16.56 -15.64 1.56
N GLU A 160 17.04 -14.63 2.28
CA GLU A 160 16.26 -14.02 3.35
C GLU A 160 15.01 -13.35 2.75
N GLY A 161 13.88 -13.51 3.45
CA GLY A 161 12.60 -12.92 3.04
C GLY A 161 11.90 -13.58 1.85
N VAL A 162 12.45 -14.66 1.29
CA VAL A 162 11.87 -15.41 0.17
C VAL A 162 11.48 -16.83 0.62
N VAL A 163 10.35 -17.32 0.12
CA VAL A 163 9.82 -18.66 0.42
C VAL A 163 10.27 -19.75 -0.52
N ASP A 164 10.91 -19.41 -1.63
CA ASP A 164 11.38 -20.37 -2.63
C ASP A 164 12.22 -21.48 -2.00
N TYR A 165 11.96 -22.72 -2.44
CA TYR A 165 12.64 -23.93 -2.00
C TYR A 165 12.49 -24.30 -0.51
N ARG A 166 11.70 -23.54 0.26
CA ARG A 166 11.32 -23.87 1.65
C ARG A 166 10.09 -24.78 1.67
N TYR A 167 10.25 -26.01 1.20
CA TYR A 167 9.12 -26.91 0.96
C TYR A 167 8.36 -27.31 2.23
N GLY A 168 9.04 -27.42 3.38
CA GLY A 168 8.38 -27.62 4.67
C GLY A 168 7.49 -26.42 5.00
N LEU A 169 8.03 -25.20 4.84
CA LEU A 169 7.28 -23.96 5.03
C LEU A 169 6.06 -23.85 4.08
N TRP A 170 6.18 -24.27 2.81
CA TRP A 170 5.06 -24.28 1.88
C TRP A 170 3.89 -25.12 2.41
N CYS A 171 4.20 -26.28 2.98
CA CYS A 171 3.21 -27.13 3.63
C CYS A 171 2.64 -26.49 4.90
N GLU A 172 3.44 -25.77 5.70
CA GLU A 172 2.96 -25.04 6.87
C GLU A 172 2.00 -23.89 6.49
N VAL A 173 2.34 -23.11 5.47
CA VAL A 173 1.49 -22.04 4.91
C VAL A 173 0.15 -22.62 4.43
N ALA A 174 0.19 -23.72 3.67
CA ALA A 174 -1.00 -24.39 3.17
C ALA A 174 -1.89 -24.97 4.29
N ALA A 175 -1.27 -25.58 5.30
CA ALA A 175 -1.97 -26.11 6.47
C ALA A 175 -2.64 -25.01 7.32
N ASN A 176 -2.04 -23.82 7.37
CA ASN A 176 -2.56 -22.66 8.10
C ASN A 176 -3.44 -21.73 7.24
N ARG A 177 -3.81 -22.13 6.02
CA ARG A 177 -4.52 -21.27 5.05
C ARG A 177 -5.73 -20.52 5.62
N THR A 178 -6.54 -21.15 6.47
CA THR A 178 -7.77 -20.53 7.00
C THR A 178 -7.46 -19.38 7.97
N THR A 179 -6.38 -19.51 8.75
CA THR A 179 -5.91 -18.46 9.67
C THR A 179 -5.24 -17.34 8.88
N ILE A 180 -4.42 -17.70 7.90
CA ILE A 180 -3.74 -16.76 7.00
C ILE A 180 -4.75 -15.96 6.18
N GLU A 181 -5.79 -16.60 5.64
CA GLU A 181 -6.84 -15.95 4.87
C GLU A 181 -7.53 -14.85 5.69
N LYS A 182 -7.85 -15.12 6.95
CA LYS A 182 -8.46 -14.12 7.86
C LYS A 182 -7.54 -12.91 8.04
N LYS A 183 -6.24 -13.13 8.28
CA LYS A 183 -5.25 -12.04 8.40
C LYS A 183 -5.13 -11.24 7.10
N ALA A 184 -5.04 -11.94 5.97
CA ALA A 184 -4.91 -11.33 4.66
C ALA A 184 -6.13 -10.48 4.29
N ARG A 185 -7.35 -10.96 4.59
CA ARG A 185 -8.58 -10.18 4.39
C ARG A 185 -8.54 -8.87 5.17
N VAL A 186 -8.19 -8.92 6.46
CA VAL A 186 -8.07 -7.72 7.30
C VAL A 186 -7.01 -6.77 6.76
N ALA A 187 -5.84 -7.27 6.35
CA ALA A 187 -4.80 -6.43 5.79
C ALA A 187 -5.25 -5.72 4.51
N VAL A 188 -5.90 -6.42 3.58
CA VAL A 188 -6.44 -5.80 2.35
C VAL A 188 -7.59 -4.83 2.67
N ALA A 189 -8.46 -5.16 3.61
CA ALA A 189 -9.52 -4.22 4.02
C ALA A 189 -8.92 -2.95 4.63
N ASN A 190 -7.88 -3.06 5.45
CA ASN A 190 -7.21 -1.90 6.05
C ASN A 190 -6.57 -0.99 4.99
N THR A 191 -6.03 -1.55 3.89
CA THR A 191 -5.45 -0.73 2.81
C THR A 191 -6.50 -0.04 1.94
N VAL A 192 -7.65 -0.68 1.71
CA VAL A 192 -8.68 -0.16 0.78
C VAL A 192 -9.78 0.63 1.47
N VAL A 193 -10.29 0.17 2.61
CA VAL A 193 -11.39 0.81 3.33
C VAL A 193 -10.94 2.17 3.87
N GLY A 194 -9.72 2.23 4.40
CA GLY A 194 -9.02 3.44 4.85
C GLY A 194 -9.81 4.31 5.84
N MET A 195 -9.22 5.43 6.22
CA MET A 195 -9.87 6.47 7.04
C MET A 195 -10.14 7.76 6.26
N GLY A 196 -10.01 7.72 4.92
CA GLY A 196 -10.28 8.77 3.93
C GLY A 196 -10.49 10.17 4.48
N TYR A 197 -11.75 10.58 4.60
CA TYR A 197 -12.14 11.93 5.05
C TYR A 197 -11.59 12.32 6.43
N SER A 198 -11.46 11.38 7.37
CA SER A 198 -10.87 11.64 8.68
C SER A 198 -9.38 12.00 8.56
N ILE A 199 -8.64 11.32 7.66
CA ILE A 199 -7.24 11.64 7.36
C ILE A 199 -7.13 13.00 6.66
N GLU A 200 -8.00 13.29 5.69
CA GLU A 200 -8.04 14.59 5.01
C GLU A 200 -8.27 15.75 6.00
N ASN A 201 -9.21 15.56 6.94
CA ASN A 201 -9.50 16.55 7.97
C ASN A 201 -8.31 16.78 8.92
N LEU A 202 -7.57 15.73 9.27
CA LEU A 202 -6.33 15.85 10.05
C LEU A 202 -5.24 16.58 9.26
N ASN A 203 -5.01 16.18 8.01
CA ASN A 203 -3.99 16.78 7.15
C ASN A 203 -4.28 18.27 6.93
N PHE A 204 -5.54 18.66 6.76
CA PHE A 204 -5.95 20.07 6.74
C PHE A 204 -5.48 20.80 8.00
N GLY A 205 -5.75 20.28 9.20
CA GLY A 205 -5.30 20.92 10.44
C GLY A 205 -3.77 20.96 10.61
N PHE A 206 -3.04 19.97 10.11
CA PHE A 206 -1.56 19.98 10.16
C PHE A 206 -0.94 20.96 9.17
N ASN A 207 -1.54 21.13 7.99
CA ASN A 207 -0.96 21.88 6.89
C ASN A 207 -1.41 23.36 6.85
N GLU A 208 -2.53 23.69 7.47
CA GLU A 208 -3.03 25.06 7.49
C GLU A 208 -2.40 25.89 8.61
N PRO A 209 -2.12 27.19 8.36
CA PRO A 209 -1.74 28.12 9.41
C PRO A 209 -2.74 28.10 10.55
N GLU A 210 -2.24 28.24 11.77
CA GLU A 210 -3.07 28.24 12.99
C GLU A 210 -3.83 26.94 13.29
N ASN A 211 -3.56 25.86 12.56
CA ASN A 211 -4.09 24.53 12.84
C ASN A 211 -5.61 24.47 13.09
N PRO A 212 -6.45 24.99 12.17
CA PRO A 212 -7.89 24.94 12.31
C PRO A 212 -8.38 23.49 12.39
N LEU A 213 -9.29 23.21 13.32
CA LEU A 213 -9.86 21.86 13.46
C LEU A 213 -11.21 21.79 12.77
N ARG A 214 -11.38 20.81 11.89
CA ARG A 214 -12.69 20.50 11.31
C ARG A 214 -13.61 19.78 12.28
N MET A 215 -14.90 19.82 12.01
CA MET A 215 -15.94 19.27 12.90
C MET A 215 -15.70 17.83 13.33
N GLU A 216 -15.27 16.95 12.42
CA GLU A 216 -15.00 15.56 12.75
C GLU A 216 -13.83 15.42 13.74
N VAL A 217 -12.73 16.15 13.54
CA VAL A 217 -11.60 16.18 14.48
C VAL A 217 -12.04 16.78 15.83
N GLN A 218 -12.94 17.77 15.79
CA GLN A 218 -13.59 18.29 16.99
C GLN A 218 -14.54 17.31 17.67
N GLU A 219 -15.02 16.28 16.98
CA GLU A 219 -15.76 15.20 17.61
C GLU A 219 -14.79 14.17 18.20
N MET A 220 -13.68 13.86 17.51
CA MET A 220 -12.64 12.94 17.99
C MET A 220 -12.02 13.33 19.34
N LEU A 221 -11.79 14.63 19.62
CA LEU A 221 -11.14 15.03 20.88
C LEU A 221 -12.14 15.31 22.02
N TRP A 222 -13.38 15.69 21.72
CA TRP A 222 -14.35 16.12 22.75
C TRP A 222 -15.51 15.14 22.95
N ASN A 223 -15.82 14.31 21.95
CA ASN A 223 -16.89 13.31 21.96
C ASN A 223 -16.37 11.99 21.36
N ARG A 224 -15.19 11.55 21.79
CA ARG A 224 -14.44 10.44 21.17
C ARG A 224 -15.26 9.17 20.99
N GLU A 225 -15.97 8.74 22.03
CA GLU A 225 -16.77 7.51 22.01
C GLU A 225 -17.90 7.58 20.98
N LYS A 226 -18.57 8.74 20.88
CA LYS A 226 -19.60 8.99 19.88
C LYS A 226 -19.04 8.94 18.47
N TRP A 227 -17.91 9.62 18.22
CA TRP A 227 -17.24 9.56 16.92
C TRP A 227 -16.83 8.13 16.57
N ARG A 228 -16.22 7.40 17.52
CA ARG A 228 -15.76 6.02 17.32
C ARG A 228 -16.93 5.10 16.98
N ALA A 229 -18.05 5.20 17.70
CA ALA A 229 -19.25 4.40 17.42
C ALA A 229 -19.80 4.68 16.01
N ALA A 230 -19.91 5.96 15.62
CA ALA A 230 -20.37 6.35 14.28
C ALA A 230 -19.40 5.86 13.19
N LYS A 231 -18.09 6.01 13.41
CA LYS A 231 -17.07 5.58 12.45
C LYS A 231 -17.04 4.07 12.28
N ILE A 232 -17.13 3.30 13.37
CA ILE A 232 -17.21 1.83 13.29
C ILE A 232 -18.48 1.40 12.52
N ALA A 233 -19.62 2.07 12.74
CA ALA A 233 -20.84 1.81 12.00
C ALA A 233 -20.69 2.09 10.49
N GLU A 234 -19.98 3.17 10.11
CA GLU A 234 -19.64 3.50 8.73
C GLU A 234 -18.68 2.47 8.09
N LEU A 235 -17.68 2.02 8.84
CA LEU A 235 -16.66 1.08 8.36
C LEU A 235 -17.21 -0.35 8.21
N LYS A 236 -18.11 -0.78 9.09
CA LYS A 236 -18.65 -2.16 9.11
C LYS A 236 -19.12 -2.67 7.74
N PRO A 237 -19.99 -1.98 6.98
CA PRO A 237 -20.41 -2.46 5.66
C PRO A 237 -19.25 -2.55 4.66
N ARG A 238 -18.23 -1.69 4.78
CA ARG A 238 -17.05 -1.73 3.91
C ARG A 238 -16.11 -2.88 4.24
N TYR A 239 -15.94 -3.23 5.51
CA TYR A 239 -15.21 -4.44 5.90
C TYR A 239 -15.94 -5.72 5.46
N ALA A 240 -17.28 -5.69 5.51
CA ALA A 240 -18.09 -6.82 5.09
C ALA A 240 -17.90 -7.18 3.60
N THR A 241 -17.58 -6.23 2.72
CA THR A 241 -17.29 -6.54 1.30
C THR A 241 -16.07 -7.42 1.11
N TYR A 242 -15.20 -7.51 2.12
CA TYR A 242 -14.00 -8.36 2.13
C TYR A 242 -14.18 -9.64 2.96
N GLY A 243 -15.41 -9.96 3.38
CA GLY A 243 -15.72 -11.15 4.19
C GLY A 243 -15.32 -11.02 5.66
N ILE A 244 -15.21 -9.80 6.18
CA ILE A 244 -14.84 -9.52 7.56
C ILE A 244 -16.09 -9.13 8.36
N THR A 245 -16.38 -9.89 9.41
CA THR A 245 -17.61 -9.74 10.21
C THR A 245 -17.52 -8.66 11.29
N SER A 246 -16.30 -8.27 11.67
CA SER A 246 -16.02 -7.28 12.72
C SER A 246 -14.90 -6.34 12.29
N VAL A 247 -15.14 -5.03 12.44
CA VAL A 247 -14.09 -4.01 12.26
C VAL A 247 -12.98 -4.26 13.30
N PRO A 248 -11.69 -4.21 12.92
CA PRO A 248 -10.59 -4.35 13.86
C PRO A 248 -10.70 -3.35 15.03
N ALA A 249 -10.37 -3.79 16.23
CA ALA A 249 -10.50 -2.98 17.44
C ALA A 249 -9.60 -1.72 17.42
N ASP A 250 -8.52 -1.77 16.66
CA ASP A 250 -7.52 -0.73 16.46
C ASP A 250 -7.73 0.09 15.18
N ALA A 251 -8.82 -0.14 14.43
CA ALA A 251 -9.07 0.53 13.15
C ALA A 251 -9.07 2.06 13.22
N THR A 252 -9.37 2.65 14.39
CA THR A 252 -9.37 4.10 14.61
C THR A 252 -8.12 4.62 15.32
N ALA A 253 -7.27 3.74 15.86
CA ALA A 253 -6.27 4.10 16.87
C ALA A 253 -5.27 5.14 16.35
N GLU A 254 -4.80 4.97 15.11
CA GLU A 254 -3.84 5.89 14.51
C GLU A 254 -4.44 7.28 14.24
N VAL A 255 -5.68 7.35 13.76
CA VAL A 255 -6.38 8.63 13.52
C VAL A 255 -6.62 9.36 14.84
N GLU A 256 -7.01 8.63 15.90
CA GLU A 256 -7.20 9.20 17.23
C GLU A 256 -5.89 9.73 17.83
N LYS A 257 -4.78 9.00 17.65
CA LYS A 257 -3.44 9.44 18.04
C LYS A 257 -3.04 10.71 17.30
N ARG A 258 -3.19 10.76 15.98
CA ARG A 258 -2.89 11.95 15.17
C ARG A 258 -3.77 13.15 15.53
N ALA A 259 -5.04 12.92 15.88
CA ALA A 259 -5.90 13.98 16.38
C ALA A 259 -5.35 14.56 17.70
N ALA A 260 -4.89 13.71 18.62
CA ALA A 260 -4.28 14.17 19.87
C ALA A 260 -2.95 14.92 19.65
N GLU A 261 -2.16 14.52 18.66
CA GLU A 261 -0.95 15.25 18.24
C GLU A 261 -1.30 16.64 17.69
N LEU A 262 -2.29 16.72 16.81
CA LEU A 262 -2.78 17.98 16.28
C LEU A 262 -3.31 18.90 17.39
N TRP A 263 -4.01 18.33 18.39
CA TRP A 263 -4.46 19.08 19.55
C TRP A 263 -3.32 19.73 20.32
N LYS A 264 -2.21 19.02 20.54
CA LYS A 264 -1.03 19.59 21.22
C LYS A 264 -0.46 20.80 20.48
N LEU A 265 -0.51 20.81 19.14
CA LEU A 265 -0.11 21.97 18.34
C LEU A 265 -1.06 23.15 18.56
N VAL A 266 -2.37 22.86 18.60
CA VAL A 266 -3.39 23.86 18.92
C VAL A 266 -3.19 24.42 20.33
N GLU A 267 -2.97 23.59 21.34
CA GLU A 267 -2.76 24.03 22.74
C GLU A 267 -1.54 24.95 22.87
N ARG A 268 -0.49 24.70 22.09
CA ARG A 268 0.70 25.55 22.06
C ARG A 268 0.43 26.90 21.38
N GLY A 269 -0.34 26.90 20.30
CA GLY A 269 -0.58 28.08 19.48
C GLY A 269 -1.71 28.97 19.98
N ALA A 270 -2.81 28.39 20.45
CA ALA A 270 -4.04 29.09 20.80
C ALA A 270 -3.85 30.21 21.85
N PRO A 271 -3.02 30.07 22.90
CA PRO A 271 -2.78 31.15 23.86
C PRO A 271 -2.16 32.41 23.24
N ASN A 272 -1.54 32.32 22.06
CA ASN A 272 -0.87 33.44 21.40
C ASN A 272 -1.68 34.02 20.21
N ARG A 273 -2.88 33.48 19.97
CA ARG A 273 -3.75 33.93 18.89
C ARG A 273 -4.82 34.85 19.45
N PHE A 274 -5.14 35.88 18.68
CA PHE A 274 -6.11 36.91 19.04
C PHE A 274 -7.16 37.03 17.96
N TYR A 275 -8.42 37.19 18.38
CA TYR A 275 -9.49 37.41 17.43
C TYR A 275 -9.39 38.81 16.83
N LYS A 276 -9.19 38.87 15.52
CA LYS A 276 -9.28 40.13 14.77
C LYS A 276 -10.73 40.43 14.46
N GLN A 277 -11.28 41.42 15.15
CA GLN A 277 -12.66 41.88 14.95
C GLN A 277 -12.86 42.36 13.49
N PRO A 278 -13.81 41.77 12.74
CA PRO A 278 -14.17 42.29 11.42
C PRO A 278 -14.74 43.71 11.53
N PRO A 279 -14.46 44.58 10.53
CA PRO A 279 -14.72 46.02 10.63
C PRO A 279 -16.19 46.40 10.50
N HIS A 280 -17.05 45.51 10.00
CA HIS A 280 -18.44 45.82 9.71
C HIS A 280 -19.41 45.09 10.64
N ARG A 281 -20.60 45.68 10.77
CA ARG A 281 -21.70 45.21 11.63
C ARG A 281 -23.03 45.22 10.88
N ASP A 282 -23.88 44.25 11.20
CA ASP A 282 -25.26 44.15 10.71
C ASP A 282 -26.08 43.39 11.75
N ALA A 283 -26.88 44.13 12.53
CA ALA A 283 -27.57 43.58 13.70
C ALA A 283 -28.52 42.41 13.35
N ALA A 284 -29.19 42.47 12.20
CA ALA A 284 -30.13 41.42 11.79
C ALA A 284 -29.38 40.13 11.40
N VAL A 285 -28.29 40.27 10.66
CA VAL A 285 -27.45 39.12 10.27
C VAL A 285 -26.71 38.54 11.48
N GLU A 286 -26.16 39.40 12.35
CA GLU A 286 -25.48 38.97 13.58
C GLU A 286 -26.43 38.22 14.53
N ALA A 287 -27.65 38.71 14.72
CA ALA A 287 -28.66 38.03 15.53
C ALA A 287 -29.01 36.65 14.96
N PHE A 288 -29.19 36.55 13.63
CA PHE A 288 -29.42 35.28 12.95
C PHE A 288 -28.25 34.30 13.15
N VAL A 289 -27.02 34.75 12.93
CA VAL A 289 -25.80 33.92 13.09
C VAL A 289 -25.63 33.47 14.55
N ARG A 290 -25.85 34.36 15.52
CA ARG A 290 -25.82 34.02 16.95
C ARG A 290 -26.79 32.89 17.28
N ALA A 291 -28.04 33.00 16.83
CA ALA A 291 -29.06 31.97 17.06
C ALA A 291 -28.64 30.61 16.45
N LYS A 292 -28.04 30.62 15.25
CA LYS A 292 -27.56 29.39 14.61
C LYS A 292 -26.40 28.74 15.37
N PHE A 293 -25.41 29.51 15.82
CA PHE A 293 -24.30 28.95 16.60
C PHE A 293 -24.74 28.44 17.97
N THR A 294 -25.63 29.12 18.67
CA THR A 294 -26.17 28.63 19.96
C THR A 294 -27.02 27.37 19.78
N SER A 295 -27.70 27.23 18.64
CA SER A 295 -28.41 25.98 18.29
C SER A 295 -27.44 24.84 17.93
N GLN A 296 -26.34 25.13 17.25
CA GLN A 296 -25.34 24.12 16.86
C GLN A 296 -24.46 23.67 18.03
N TYR A 297 -24.16 24.58 18.95
CA TYR A 297 -23.39 24.33 20.16
C TYR A 297 -24.21 24.77 21.39
N PRO A 298 -25.05 23.88 21.94
CA PRO A 298 -25.85 24.19 23.12
C PRO A 298 -24.99 24.75 24.27
N GLY A 299 -25.40 25.90 24.80
CA GLY A 299 -24.69 26.61 25.87
C GLY A 299 -23.49 27.44 25.41
N ALA A 300 -23.19 27.52 24.11
CA ALA A 300 -22.11 28.38 23.60
C ALA A 300 -22.45 29.87 23.74
N GLN A 301 -21.43 30.64 24.13
CA GLN A 301 -21.48 32.10 24.19
C GLN A 301 -20.81 32.69 22.96
N VAL A 302 -21.49 33.64 22.31
CA VAL A 302 -20.93 34.42 21.21
C VAL A 302 -20.30 35.69 21.75
N LEU A 303 -18.97 35.69 21.90
CA LEU A 303 -18.22 36.80 22.51
C LEU A 303 -18.06 37.97 21.53
N LYS A 304 -17.64 37.66 20.30
CA LYS A 304 -17.44 38.64 19.23
C LYS A 304 -18.01 38.09 17.93
N ILE A 305 -18.44 38.99 17.04
CA ILE A 305 -18.97 38.66 15.72
C ILE A 305 -18.81 39.90 14.85
N GLY A 306 -18.62 39.73 13.55
CA GLY A 306 -18.59 40.85 12.63
C GLY A 306 -18.60 40.36 11.20
N LEU A 307 -18.64 41.31 10.26
CA LEU A 307 -18.70 41.05 8.83
C LEU A 307 -17.45 41.55 8.13
N ASP A 308 -17.06 40.83 7.09
CA ASP A 308 -15.92 41.22 6.24
C ASP A 308 -16.28 42.39 5.32
N TYR A 309 -17.58 42.54 4.99
CA TYR A 309 -18.11 43.59 4.11
C TYR A 309 -19.45 44.13 4.65
N ASN A 310 -19.75 45.40 4.40
CA ASN A 310 -21.00 46.04 4.82
C ASN A 310 -22.17 45.78 3.86
N THR A 311 -21.90 45.46 2.60
CA THR A 311 -22.90 45.23 1.54
C THR A 311 -23.21 43.74 1.34
N TRP A 312 -24.35 43.48 0.69
CA TRP A 312 -24.71 42.17 0.20
C TRP A 312 -23.94 41.88 -1.10
N VAL A 313 -23.11 40.83 -1.10
CA VAL A 313 -22.35 40.42 -2.28
C VAL A 313 -23.22 39.52 -3.14
N GLN A 314 -23.38 39.86 -4.41
CA GLN A 314 -24.15 39.03 -5.34
C GLN A 314 -23.34 37.82 -5.80
N ARG A 315 -23.78 36.61 -5.47
CA ARG A 315 -23.28 35.38 -6.09
C ARG A 315 -24.14 35.06 -7.31
N LYS A 316 -23.50 35.00 -8.47
CA LYS A 316 -24.12 34.41 -9.67
C LYS A 316 -24.15 32.91 -9.47
N SER A 317 -25.33 32.34 -9.24
CA SER A 317 -25.52 30.89 -9.28
C SER A 317 -26.38 30.52 -10.48
N LEU A 318 -25.96 29.49 -11.19
CA LEU A 318 -26.69 28.92 -12.31
C LEU A 318 -27.47 27.71 -11.78
N THR A 319 -28.79 27.85 -11.70
CA THR A 319 -29.66 26.70 -11.44
C THR A 319 -30.10 26.16 -12.79
N TYR A 320 -29.82 24.88 -13.05
CA TYR A 320 -30.31 24.22 -14.27
C TYR A 320 -31.84 24.23 -14.30
N VAL A 321 -32.43 24.66 -15.41
CA VAL A 321 -33.88 24.74 -15.59
C VAL A 321 -34.33 23.63 -16.52
N GLU A 322 -33.77 23.61 -17.73
CA GLU A 322 -34.08 22.64 -18.77
C GLU A 322 -32.95 22.64 -19.82
N SER A 323 -33.06 21.78 -20.83
CA SER A 323 -32.19 21.79 -22.00
C SER A 323 -32.98 21.38 -23.24
N ASP A 324 -32.64 21.94 -24.40
CA ASP A 324 -33.04 21.40 -25.70
C ASP A 324 -31.87 20.63 -26.36
N GLU A 325 -32.00 20.26 -27.64
CA GLU A 325 -30.96 19.52 -28.38
C GLU A 325 -29.63 20.28 -28.51
N ILE A 326 -29.61 21.60 -28.32
CA ILE A 326 -28.47 22.47 -28.64
C ILE A 326 -27.96 23.24 -27.41
N PHE A 327 -28.83 23.56 -26.45
CA PHE A 327 -28.52 24.44 -25.32
C PHE A 327 -29.02 23.89 -23.98
N LYS A 328 -28.23 24.14 -22.93
CA LYS A 328 -28.64 24.00 -21.53
C LYS A 328 -29.08 25.37 -21.01
N TYR A 329 -30.32 25.46 -20.55
CA TYR A 329 -30.88 26.67 -19.98
C TYR A 329 -30.65 26.70 -18.47
N TYR A 330 -30.08 27.80 -18.00
CA TYR A 330 -29.84 28.05 -16.59
C TYR A 330 -30.59 29.30 -16.15
N LYS A 331 -31.29 29.22 -15.02
CA LYS A 331 -31.80 30.39 -14.31
C LYS A 331 -30.65 30.97 -13.50
N VAL A 332 -30.31 32.22 -13.78
CA VAL A 332 -29.41 33.00 -12.93
C VAL A 332 -30.19 33.39 -11.68
N ASN A 333 -30.00 32.65 -10.58
CA ASN A 333 -30.49 33.08 -9.28
C ASN A 333 -29.40 33.91 -8.62
N TYR A 334 -29.68 35.21 -8.43
CA TYR A 334 -28.86 36.08 -7.61
C TYR A 334 -29.11 35.75 -6.14
N ASN A 335 -28.28 34.89 -5.57
CA ASN A 335 -28.21 34.73 -4.13
C ASN A 335 -27.20 35.75 -3.60
N SER A 336 -27.73 36.77 -2.94
CA SER A 336 -26.91 37.74 -2.20
C SER A 336 -26.40 37.08 -0.92
N TYR A 337 -25.14 37.27 -0.56
CA TYR A 337 -24.58 36.75 0.68
C TYR A 337 -23.76 37.78 1.44
N LYS A 338 -23.62 37.54 2.74
CA LYS A 338 -22.68 38.19 3.63
C LYS A 338 -21.80 37.13 4.29
N ARG A 339 -20.53 37.43 4.48
CA ARG A 339 -19.55 36.59 5.16
C ARG A 339 -19.03 37.35 6.38
N GLY A 340 -18.65 36.59 7.39
CA GLY A 340 -17.91 37.12 8.50
C GLY A 340 -17.31 36.01 9.35
N SER A 341 -16.89 36.40 10.54
CA SER A 341 -16.38 35.48 11.54
C SER A 341 -17.04 35.73 12.89
N VAL A 342 -16.95 34.74 13.76
CA VAL A 342 -17.46 34.76 15.12
C VAL A 342 -16.39 34.23 16.06
N LEU A 343 -16.31 34.75 17.28
CA LEU A 343 -15.55 34.16 18.39
C LEU A 343 -16.53 33.53 19.38
N LEU A 344 -16.38 32.23 19.58
CA LEU A 344 -17.28 31.41 20.41
C LEU A 344 -16.55 30.88 21.64
N LYS A 345 -17.19 30.95 22.81
CA LYS A 345 -16.83 30.14 23.98
C LYS A 345 -17.81 28.97 24.06
N ILE A 346 -17.33 27.77 23.73
CA ILE A 346 -18.11 26.53 23.79
C ILE A 346 -17.86 25.85 25.14
N PRO A 347 -18.91 25.39 25.86
CA PRO A 347 -18.76 24.69 27.13
C PRO A 347 -17.82 23.48 27.04
N GLY A 348 -17.04 23.26 28.09
CA GLY A 348 -16.09 22.14 28.16
C GLY A 348 -14.84 22.27 27.29
N ARG A 349 -14.65 23.39 26.56
CA ARG A 349 -13.45 23.65 25.76
C ARG A 349 -12.54 24.68 26.43
N PRO A 350 -11.21 24.48 26.48
CA PRO A 350 -10.31 25.37 27.19
C PRO A 350 -10.20 26.75 26.50
N PHE A 351 -10.08 26.76 25.18
CA PHE A 351 -9.94 27.98 24.37
C PHE A 351 -11.27 28.41 23.75
N CYS A 352 -11.29 29.65 23.25
CA CYS A 352 -12.34 30.10 22.37
C CYS A 352 -12.04 29.71 20.93
N GLN A 353 -13.08 29.64 20.12
CA GLN A 353 -12.98 29.19 18.74
C GLN A 353 -13.50 30.27 17.81
N MET A 354 -12.63 30.72 16.90
CA MET A 354 -13.04 31.51 15.75
C MET A 354 -13.59 30.60 14.68
N GLN A 355 -14.77 30.92 14.17
CA GLN A 355 -15.37 30.22 13.04
C GLN A 355 -15.86 31.24 12.02
N GLU A 356 -15.74 30.90 10.75
CA GLU A 356 -16.32 31.66 9.67
C GLU A 356 -17.79 31.28 9.46
N TRP A 357 -18.54 32.20 8.90
CA TRP A 357 -19.93 31.99 8.54
C TRP A 357 -20.28 32.73 7.24
N VAL A 358 -21.29 32.23 6.54
CA VAL A 358 -21.86 32.79 5.33
C VAL A 358 -23.39 32.74 5.47
N VAL A 359 -24.02 33.89 5.39
CA VAL A 359 -25.48 34.03 5.37
C VAL A 359 -25.91 34.48 3.99
N GLY A 360 -26.85 33.75 3.40
CA GLY A 360 -27.54 34.13 2.17
C GLY A 360 -28.82 34.91 2.46
N LYS A 361 -29.24 35.74 1.51
CA LYS A 361 -30.55 36.41 1.48
C LYS A 361 -31.31 35.93 0.26
N GLY A 362 -32.42 35.24 0.50
CA GLY A 362 -33.36 34.78 -0.52
C GLY A 362 -34.73 35.44 -0.38
N SER A 363 -35.68 35.04 -1.22
CA SER A 363 -37.07 35.53 -1.18
C SER A 363 -37.80 35.21 0.13
N GLN A 364 -37.37 34.16 0.84
CA GLN A 364 -37.93 33.72 2.12
C GLN A 364 -37.18 34.28 3.35
N GLY A 365 -36.22 35.21 3.15
CA GLY A 365 -35.44 35.81 4.23
C GLY A 365 -33.99 35.32 4.29
N LEU A 366 -33.42 35.34 5.50
CA LEU A 366 -32.03 34.94 5.76
C LEU A 366 -31.89 33.43 5.85
N VAL A 367 -30.86 32.88 5.21
CA VAL A 367 -30.51 31.46 5.24
C VAL A 367 -29.04 31.26 5.59
N ALA A 368 -28.75 30.23 6.36
CA ALA A 368 -27.38 29.81 6.62
C ALA A 368 -26.84 29.12 5.37
N ALA A 369 -25.90 29.76 4.66
CA ALA A 369 -25.25 29.18 3.47
C ALA A 369 -23.94 28.45 3.82
N GLY A 370 -23.31 28.84 4.93
CA GLY A 370 -22.19 28.15 5.53
C GLY A 370 -22.12 28.56 7.00
N MET A 371 -22.13 27.60 7.93
CA MET A 371 -22.09 27.88 9.35
C MET A 371 -21.10 26.92 9.99
N GLY A 372 -19.94 27.45 10.37
CA GLY A 372 -18.86 26.62 10.89
C GLY A 372 -18.35 25.60 9.87
N GLY A 373 -17.63 24.61 10.38
CA GLY A 373 -17.04 23.53 9.58
C GLY A 373 -15.59 23.29 9.96
N SER A 374 -14.82 24.37 10.07
CA SER A 374 -13.51 24.43 10.72
C SER A 374 -13.52 25.55 11.74
N GLY A 375 -12.66 25.47 12.75
CA GLY A 375 -12.43 26.61 13.61
C GLY A 375 -11.05 26.66 14.19
N THR A 376 -10.51 27.86 14.25
CA THR A 376 -9.22 28.17 14.83
C THR A 376 -9.39 28.46 16.31
N PHE A 377 -8.65 27.76 17.15
CA PHE A 377 -8.67 28.00 18.59
C PHE A 377 -7.72 29.12 18.96
N MET A 378 -8.16 29.98 19.88
CA MET A 378 -7.48 31.19 20.30
C MET A 378 -7.90 31.64 21.70
N ARG A 379 -7.27 32.69 22.23
CA ARG A 379 -7.71 33.31 23.48
C ARG A 379 -9.17 33.77 23.39
N CYS A 380 -9.82 33.85 24.54
CA CYS A 380 -11.21 34.30 24.65
C CYS A 380 -11.38 35.82 24.70
N GLU A 381 -10.29 36.58 24.49
CA GLU A 381 -10.25 38.03 24.70
C GLU A 381 -10.58 38.86 23.46
#